data_AF-A0A936SQL8-F1
#
_entry.id   AF-A0A936SQL8-F1
#
_cell.length_a   1.000
_cell.length_b   1.000
_cell.length_c   1.000
_cell.angle_alpha   90.00
_cell.angle_beta   90.00
_cell.angle_gamma   90.00
#
_symmetry.space_group_name_H-M   'P 1'
#
loop_
_entity.id
_entity.type
_entity.pdbx_description
1 polymer ?
#
loop_
_entity_poly.entity_id
_entity_poly.type
_entity_poly.pdbx_seq_one_letter_code
_entity_poly.pdbx_strand_id
1 'polypeptide(L)'
;MKPQPPAAPRAPAESNDTAPQPPIQEGRPLSEEQKRLIAFFADAESKQVDFLDEAGKRIIELTTALLGVLFAIVAFGDKFPPPYLSNNPVAKFLSLTALACYIMAMLLALRTVQPRNYQLFRHNLDRMRQELDRLVANKQRSLWWAGALFWIGSAVLALQIAAIILSA
;
A
#
# COMPACT_ATOMS: atom_id res chain seq x y z
N MET A 1 -66.06 -29.06 -54.62
CA MET A 1 -64.81 -28.60 -53.96
C MET A 1 -65.03 -28.64 -52.47
N LYS A 2 -64.33 -29.52 -51.75
CA LYS A 2 -64.43 -29.65 -50.28
C LYS A 2 -63.30 -28.81 -49.66
N PRO A 3 -63.57 -27.91 -48.69
CA PRO A 3 -62.52 -27.11 -48.08
C PRO A 3 -61.60 -27.97 -47.19
N GLN A 4 -60.30 -27.73 -47.32
CA GLN A 4 -59.23 -28.39 -46.58
C GLN A 4 -59.21 -27.84 -45.14
N PRO A 5 -59.14 -28.68 -44.09
CA PRO A 5 -59.11 -28.21 -42.71
C PRO A 5 -57.78 -27.49 -42.41
N PRO A 6 -57.78 -26.50 -41.49
CA PRO A 6 -56.60 -25.73 -41.14
C PRO A 6 -55.55 -26.62 -40.46
N ALA A 7 -54.29 -26.45 -40.88
CA ALA A 7 -53.16 -27.16 -40.32
C ALA A 7 -53.03 -26.89 -38.80
N ALA A 8 -52.84 -27.96 -38.03
CA ALA A 8 -52.62 -27.88 -36.59
C ALA A 8 -51.42 -26.98 -36.26
N PRO A 9 -51.43 -26.27 -35.11
CA PRO A 9 -50.26 -25.53 -34.64
C PRO A 9 -49.09 -26.50 -34.50
N ARG A 10 -47.98 -26.23 -35.19
CA ARG A 10 -46.73 -26.96 -34.95
C ARG A 10 -46.35 -26.69 -33.50
N ALA A 11 -46.19 -27.75 -32.72
CA ALA A 11 -45.64 -27.66 -31.37
C ALA A 11 -44.33 -26.86 -31.42
N PRO A 12 -44.05 -25.99 -30.43
CA PRO A 12 -42.73 -25.38 -30.33
C PRO A 12 -41.71 -26.52 -30.27
N ALA A 13 -40.74 -26.47 -31.17
CA ALA A 13 -39.62 -27.38 -31.14
C ALA A 13 -39.06 -27.36 -29.71
N GLU A 14 -39.11 -28.50 -29.01
CA GLU A 14 -38.36 -28.70 -27.79
C GLU A 14 -36.91 -28.39 -28.14
N SER A 15 -36.42 -27.23 -27.71
CA SER A 15 -35.00 -26.95 -27.72
C SER A 15 -34.40 -28.01 -26.83
N ASN A 16 -33.65 -28.92 -27.46
CA ASN A 16 -32.74 -29.82 -26.77
C ASN A 16 -31.63 -28.98 -26.12
N ASP A 17 -31.98 -28.19 -25.09
CA ASP A 17 -31.05 -27.52 -24.19
C ASP A 17 -30.59 -28.52 -23.11
N THR A 18 -30.22 -29.72 -23.55
CA THR A 18 -29.44 -30.67 -22.75
C THR A 18 -27.97 -30.49 -23.14
N ALA A 19 -27.48 -29.25 -23.11
CA ALA A 19 -26.04 -29.04 -22.98
C ALA A 19 -25.65 -29.71 -21.64
N PRO A 20 -24.70 -30.66 -21.62
CA PRO A 20 -24.30 -31.30 -20.38
C PRO A 20 -23.86 -30.21 -19.42
N GLN A 21 -24.62 -29.97 -18.35
CA GLN A 21 -24.13 -29.15 -17.26
C GLN A 21 -22.83 -29.81 -16.80
N PRO A 22 -21.70 -29.08 -16.78
CA PRO A 22 -20.46 -29.68 -16.32
C PRO A 22 -20.71 -30.25 -14.92
N PRO A 23 -20.28 -31.50 -14.65
CA PRO A 23 -20.56 -32.15 -13.38
C PRO A 23 -20.12 -31.21 -12.25
N ILE A 24 -21.04 -30.93 -11.32
CA ILE A 24 -20.72 -30.21 -10.09
C ILE A 24 -19.64 -31.04 -9.41
N GLN A 25 -18.39 -30.60 -9.53
CA GLN A 25 -17.29 -31.23 -8.83
C GLN A 25 -17.56 -31.00 -7.35
N GLU A 26 -17.98 -32.04 -6.64
CA GLU A 26 -17.97 -32.04 -5.18
C GLU A 26 -16.58 -31.62 -4.74
N GLY A 27 -16.48 -30.43 -4.17
CA GLY A 27 -15.23 -29.94 -3.62
C GLY A 27 -14.71 -30.98 -2.65
N ARG A 28 -13.49 -31.46 -2.88
CA ARG A 28 -12.81 -32.36 -1.93
C ARG A 28 -13.00 -31.79 -0.52
N PRO A 29 -13.38 -32.59 0.48
CA PRO A 29 -13.51 -32.10 1.84
C PRO A 29 -12.18 -31.47 2.24
N LEU A 30 -12.21 -30.18 2.63
CA LEU A 30 -11.00 -29.44 2.97
C LEU A 30 -10.21 -30.21 4.02
N SER A 31 -8.93 -30.46 3.73
CA SER A 31 -8.04 -31.02 4.74
C SER A 31 -7.92 -30.06 5.92
N GLU A 32 -7.62 -30.59 7.11
CA GLU A 32 -7.41 -29.75 8.30
C GLU A 32 -6.29 -28.71 8.10
N GLU A 33 -5.29 -29.02 7.27
CA GLU A 33 -4.25 -28.07 6.86
C GLU A 33 -4.80 -26.91 6.01
N GLN A 34 -5.70 -27.20 5.05
CA GLN A 34 -6.33 -26.18 4.23
C GLN A 34 -7.24 -25.26 5.05
N LYS A 35 -7.96 -25.81 6.04
CA LYS A 35 -8.76 -25.00 6.98
C LYS A 35 -7.88 -24.07 7.82
N ARG A 36 -6.75 -24.57 8.32
CA ARG A 36 -5.77 -23.74 9.06
C ARG A 36 -5.18 -22.65 8.19
N LEU A 37 -4.87 -22.94 6.93
CA LEU A 37 -4.33 -21.97 5.98
C LEU A 37 -5.33 -20.85 5.67
N ILE A 38 -6.60 -21.20 5.45
CA ILE A 38 -7.68 -20.21 5.24
C ILE A 38 -7.87 -19.35 6.49
N ALA A 39 -7.90 -19.97 7.68
CA ALA A 39 -8.00 -19.23 8.94
C ALA A 39 -6.82 -18.26 9.14
N PHE A 40 -5.61 -18.68 8.78
CA PHE A 40 -4.41 -17.82 8.81
C PHE A 40 -4.53 -16.64 7.84
N PHE A 41 -4.97 -16.86 6.60
CA PHE A 41 -5.15 -15.77 5.64
C PHE A 41 -6.27 -14.81 6.04
N ALA A 42 -7.36 -15.31 6.60
CA ALA A 42 -8.45 -14.47 7.11
C ALA A 42 -7.98 -13.60 8.30
N ASP A 43 -7.20 -14.17 9.21
CA ASP A 43 -6.60 -13.44 10.32
C ASP A 43 -5.60 -12.39 9.81
N ALA A 44 -4.76 -12.75 8.83
CA ALA A 44 -3.81 -11.83 8.20
C ALA A 44 -4.49 -10.68 7.44
N GLU A 45 -5.59 -10.95 6.72
CA GLU A 45 -6.40 -9.94 6.02
C GLU A 45 -7.02 -8.95 7.02
N SER A 46 -7.50 -9.45 8.16
CA SER A 46 -8.06 -8.59 9.21
C SER A 46 -7.01 -7.67 9.86
N LYS A 47 -5.78 -8.16 10.05
CA LYS A 47 -4.67 -7.45 10.71
C LYS A 47 -3.88 -6.56 9.75
N GLN A 48 -4.10 -6.66 8.45
CA GLN A 48 -3.34 -5.94 7.45
C GLN A 48 -3.37 -4.42 7.65
N VAL A 49 -4.54 -3.87 8.04
CA VAL A 49 -4.69 -2.43 8.30
C VAL A 49 -3.87 -2.03 9.53
N ASP A 50 -3.91 -2.81 10.60
CA ASP A 50 -3.15 -2.56 11.82
C ASP A 50 -1.65 -2.62 11.57
N PHE A 51 -1.18 -3.58 10.77
CA PHE A 51 0.22 -3.68 10.37
C PHE A 51 0.68 -2.49 9.54
N LEU A 52 -0.15 -1.99 8.63
CA LEU A 52 0.17 -0.80 7.84
C LEU A 52 0.25 0.47 8.70
N ASP A 53 -0.63 0.58 9.70
CA ASP A 53 -0.64 1.71 10.62
C ASP A 53 0.57 1.68 11.56
N GLU A 54 0.92 0.50 12.09
CA GLU A 54 2.11 0.31 12.90
C GLU A 54 3.40 0.60 12.12
N ALA A 55 3.50 0.11 10.87
CA ALA A 55 4.63 0.41 10.00
C ALA A 55 4.75 1.92 9.71
N GLY A 56 3.63 2.59 9.48
CA GLY A 56 3.58 4.05 9.33
C GLY A 56 4.13 4.79 10.56
N LYS A 57 3.69 4.40 11.76
CA LYS A 57 4.21 4.96 13.03
C LYS A 57 5.71 4.76 13.17
N ARG A 58 6.22 3.57 12.83
CA ARG A 58 7.67 3.29 12.88
C ARG A 58 8.47 4.19 11.94
N ILE A 59 7.99 4.45 10.72
CA ILE A 59 8.66 5.39 9.81
C ILE A 59 8.66 6.81 10.40
N ILE A 60 7.55 7.24 11.02
CA ILE A 60 7.47 8.55 11.68
C ILE A 60 8.48 8.63 12.84
N GLU A 61 8.54 7.63 13.72
CA GLU A 61 9.48 7.56 14.84
C GLU A 61 10.94 7.67 14.37
N LEU A 62 11.32 6.86 13.37
CA LEU A 62 12.68 6.87 12.83
C LEU A 62 13.01 8.20 12.16
N THR A 63 12.08 8.72 11.34
CA THR A 63 12.30 9.98 10.62
C THR A 63 12.41 11.16 11.59
N THR A 64 11.57 11.21 12.62
CA THR A 64 11.63 12.27 13.64
C THR A 64 12.89 12.19 14.48
N ALA A 65 13.34 10.98 14.86
CA ALA A 65 14.61 10.80 15.54
C ALA A 65 15.79 11.32 14.70
N LEU A 66 15.86 10.96 13.41
CA LEU A 66 16.91 11.43 12.50
C LEU A 66 16.85 12.95 12.29
N LEU A 67 15.65 13.52 12.10
CA LEU A 67 15.47 14.97 12.00
C LEU A 67 15.91 15.66 13.28
N GLY A 68 15.58 15.12 14.45
CA GLY A 68 16.01 15.64 15.75
C GLY A 68 17.54 15.68 15.86
N VAL A 69 18.23 14.62 15.45
CA VAL A 69 19.70 14.60 15.40
C VAL A 69 20.24 15.66 14.44
N LEU A 70 19.66 15.78 13.24
CA LEU A 70 20.05 16.81 12.27
C LEU A 70 19.89 18.22 12.85
N PHE A 71 18.72 18.50 13.43
CA PHE A 71 18.46 19.79 14.07
C PHE A 71 19.39 20.07 15.24
N ALA A 72 19.71 19.05 16.06
CA ALA A 72 20.68 19.20 17.13
C ALA A 72 22.07 19.59 16.59
N ILE A 73 22.56 18.92 15.54
CA ILE A 73 23.83 19.27 14.91
C ILE A 73 23.82 20.70 14.37
N VAL A 74 22.71 21.14 13.77
CA VAL A 74 22.55 22.51 13.28
C VAL A 74 22.52 23.52 14.44
N ALA A 75 21.76 23.25 15.49
CA ALA A 75 21.53 24.16 16.61
C ALA A 75 22.77 24.33 17.50
N PHE A 76 23.55 23.26 17.69
CA PHE A 76 24.77 23.27 18.49
C PHE A 76 26.06 23.43 17.66
N GLY A 77 25.95 23.59 16.34
CA GLY A 77 27.08 23.79 15.46
C GLY A 77 27.54 25.25 15.46
N ASP A 78 28.78 25.52 15.87
CA ASP A 78 29.35 26.88 15.97
C ASP A 78 29.40 27.65 14.63
N LYS A 79 29.28 26.96 13.48
CA LYS A 79 29.31 27.55 12.14
C LYS A 79 28.27 26.90 11.24
N PHE A 80 27.18 27.61 10.98
CA PHE A 80 26.18 27.22 9.99
C PHE A 80 26.13 28.23 8.82
N PRO A 81 26.32 27.81 7.55
CA PRO A 81 26.64 26.44 7.12
C PRO A 81 28.10 26.05 7.46
N PRO A 82 28.35 24.76 7.76
CA PRO A 82 29.70 24.24 7.99
C PRO A 82 30.67 24.61 6.86
N PRO A 83 31.98 24.74 7.11
CA PRO A 83 32.96 25.14 6.10
C PRO A 83 33.03 24.19 4.89
N TYR A 84 32.66 22.92 5.05
CA TYR A 84 32.51 21.96 3.96
C TYR A 84 31.26 22.19 3.08
N LEU A 85 30.24 22.91 3.59
CA LEU A 85 29.05 23.32 2.88
C LEU A 85 29.17 24.72 2.27
N SER A 86 29.99 25.61 2.84
CA SER A 86 30.05 27.01 2.39
C SER A 86 30.66 27.17 0.99
N ASN A 87 31.65 26.36 0.64
CA ASN A 87 32.40 26.45 -0.63
C ASN A 87 31.91 25.51 -1.74
N ASN A 88 30.96 24.60 -1.47
CA ASN A 88 30.51 23.60 -2.45
C ASN A 88 28.98 23.63 -2.67
N PRO A 89 28.49 24.12 -3.83
CA PRO A 89 27.06 24.17 -4.13
C PRO A 89 26.42 22.78 -4.20
N VAL A 90 27.19 21.73 -4.56
CA VAL A 90 26.71 20.35 -4.63
C VAL A 90 26.34 19.82 -3.25
N ALA A 91 27.17 20.09 -2.24
CA ALA A 91 26.90 19.66 -0.86
C ALA A 91 25.64 20.32 -0.28
N LYS A 92 25.39 21.59 -0.62
CA LYS A 92 24.15 22.29 -0.24
C LYS A 92 22.93 21.64 -0.89
N PHE A 93 23.03 21.31 -2.18
CA PHE A 93 21.94 20.66 -2.91
C PHE A 93 21.64 19.26 -2.38
N LEU A 94 22.67 18.44 -2.07
CA LEU A 94 22.49 17.13 -1.45
C LEU A 94 21.84 17.24 -0.07
N SER A 95 22.26 18.19 0.76
CA SER A 95 21.68 18.40 2.10
C SER A 95 20.21 18.82 2.01
N LEU A 96 19.88 19.73 1.10
CA LEU A 96 18.50 20.14 0.85
C LEU A 96 17.65 18.97 0.32
N THR A 97 18.22 18.16 -0.57
CA THR A 97 17.56 16.97 -1.13
C THR A 97 17.29 15.93 -0.04
N ALA A 98 18.28 15.64 0.82
CA ALA A 98 18.10 14.72 1.95
C ALA A 98 17.00 15.21 2.89
N LEU A 99 17.01 16.49 3.25
CA LEU A 99 15.99 17.10 4.09
C LEU A 99 14.60 17.01 3.44
N ALA A 100 14.48 17.35 2.16
CA ALA A 100 13.23 17.25 1.42
C ALA A 100 12.73 15.79 1.36
N CYS A 101 13.61 14.82 1.14
CA CYS A 101 13.27 13.40 1.16
C CYS A 101 12.71 12.96 2.52
N TYR A 102 13.33 13.36 3.64
CA TYR A 102 12.83 13.01 4.96
C TYR A 102 11.50 13.67 5.29
N ILE A 103 11.31 14.95 4.95
CA ILE A 103 10.03 15.63 5.14
C ILE A 103 8.93 14.93 4.32
N MET A 104 9.20 14.61 3.06
CA MET A 104 8.25 13.90 2.19
C MET A 104 7.95 12.48 2.71
N ALA A 105 8.96 11.75 3.19
CA ALA A 105 8.78 10.44 3.82
C ALA A 105 7.87 10.54 5.05
N MET A 106 8.08 11.56 5.90
CA MET A 106 7.25 11.81 7.08
C MET A 106 5.80 12.15 6.71
N LEU A 107 5.58 13.01 5.71
CA LEU A 107 4.23 13.36 5.25
C LEU A 107 3.48 12.14 4.68
N LEU A 108 4.15 11.28 3.93
CA LEU A 108 3.56 10.06 3.40
C LEU A 108 3.27 9.02 4.49
N ALA A 109 4.12 8.93 5.51
CA ALA A 109 3.88 8.08 6.66
C ALA A 109 2.72 8.61 7.53
N LEU A 110 2.61 9.94 7.70
CA LEU A 110 1.48 10.54 8.41
C LEU A 110 0.15 10.24 7.70
N ARG A 111 0.16 10.24 6.36
CA ARG A 111 -1.00 9.90 5.53
C ARG A 111 -1.46 8.45 5.72
N THR A 112 -0.58 7.51 6.11
CA THR A 112 -1.00 6.11 6.36
C THR A 112 -1.72 5.97 7.69
N VAL A 113 -1.29 6.70 8.72
CA VAL A 113 -1.80 6.63 10.10
C VAL A 113 -3.09 7.43 10.30
N GLN A 114 -3.38 8.41 9.43
CA GLN A 114 -4.56 9.26 9.62
C GLN A 114 -5.87 8.45 9.48
N PRO A 115 -6.76 8.48 10.50
CA PRO A 115 -8.05 7.81 10.42
C PRO A 115 -8.91 8.50 9.35
N ARG A 116 -9.26 7.77 8.30
CA ARG A 116 -10.09 8.28 7.19
C ARG A 116 -11.53 7.83 7.41
N ASN A 117 -12.48 8.76 7.29
CA ASN A 117 -13.89 8.47 7.55
C ASN A 117 -14.42 7.46 6.51
N TYR A 118 -14.92 6.31 6.96
CA TYR A 118 -15.41 5.22 6.11
C TYR A 118 -16.94 5.22 6.08
N GLN A 119 -17.53 5.22 4.89
CA GLN A 119 -18.96 5.01 4.73
C GLN A 119 -19.25 3.52 4.87
N LEU A 120 -19.86 3.12 6.00
CA LEU A 120 -20.31 1.75 6.20
C LEU A 120 -21.52 1.45 5.30
N PHE A 121 -21.29 0.72 4.21
CA PHE A 121 -22.37 0.20 3.37
C PHE A 121 -22.94 -1.07 3.98
N ARG A 122 -23.95 -0.95 4.84
CA ARG A 122 -24.60 -2.08 5.55
C ARG A 122 -25.30 -3.10 4.64
N HIS A 123 -25.58 -2.76 3.38
CA HIS A 123 -26.43 -3.56 2.50
C HIS A 123 -25.70 -4.16 1.28
N ASN A 124 -24.38 -3.97 1.16
CA ASN A 124 -23.63 -4.49 0.01
C ASN A 124 -22.21 -4.92 0.41
N LEU A 125 -22.06 -6.21 0.74
CA LEU A 125 -20.80 -6.81 1.19
C LEU A 125 -19.70 -6.78 0.12
N ASP A 126 -20.06 -6.95 -1.16
CA ASP A 126 -19.09 -6.90 -2.27
C ASP A 126 -18.50 -5.49 -2.45
N ARG A 127 -19.34 -4.45 -2.33
CA ARG A 127 -18.86 -3.06 -2.36
C ARG A 127 -18.01 -2.72 -1.13
N MET A 128 -18.32 -3.30 0.02
CA MET A 128 -17.55 -3.09 1.25
C MET A 128 -16.14 -3.69 1.11
N ARG A 129 -16.00 -4.88 0.47
CA ARG A 129 -14.71 -5.50 0.19
C ARG A 129 -13.89 -4.70 -0.83
N GLN A 130 -14.52 -4.22 -1.91
CA GLN A 130 -13.84 -3.37 -2.89
C GLN A 130 -13.34 -2.04 -2.30
N GLU A 131 -14.09 -1.42 -1.39
CA GLU A 131 -13.63 -0.23 -0.67
C GLU A 131 -12.45 -0.55 0.26
N LEU A 132 -12.51 -1.67 1.01
CA LEU A 132 -11.40 -2.11 1.85
C LEU A 132 -10.12 -2.34 1.04
N ASP A 133 -10.21 -3.05 -0.10
CA ASP A 133 -9.07 -3.32 -0.98
C ASP A 133 -8.45 -2.03 -1.53
N ARG A 134 -9.28 -1.06 -1.93
CA ARG A 134 -8.82 0.27 -2.38
C ARG A 134 -8.09 1.04 -1.29
N LEU A 135 -8.57 0.94 -0.05
CA LEU A 135 -7.98 1.62 1.09
C LEU A 135 -6.63 1.00 1.46
N VAL A 136 -6.57 -0.33 1.55
CA VAL A 136 -5.33 -1.08 1.76
C VAL A 136 -4.31 -0.76 0.67
N ALA A 137 -4.70 -0.82 -0.61
CA ALA A 137 -3.81 -0.55 -1.73
C ALA A 137 -3.24 0.87 -1.69
N ASN A 138 -4.07 1.87 -1.35
CA ASN A 138 -3.62 3.25 -1.21
C ASN A 138 -2.67 3.45 -0.02
N LYS A 139 -2.98 2.86 1.14
CA LYS A 139 -2.11 2.90 2.32
C LYS A 139 -0.77 2.22 2.04
N GLN A 140 -0.79 1.04 1.44
CA GLN A 140 0.40 0.29 1.06
C GLN A 140 1.28 1.08 0.09
N ARG A 141 0.68 1.72 -0.92
CA ARG A 141 1.44 2.55 -1.88
C ARG A 141 2.09 3.75 -1.19
N SER A 142 1.37 4.41 -0.28
CA SER A 142 1.91 5.52 0.51
C SER A 142 3.09 5.06 1.39
N LEU A 143 2.94 3.91 2.04
CA LEU A 143 3.99 3.32 2.89
C LEU A 143 5.23 2.93 2.07
N TRP A 144 5.04 2.34 0.90
CA TRP A 144 6.13 1.97 0.01
C TRP A 144 6.93 3.20 -0.44
N TRP A 145 6.24 4.27 -0.85
CA TRP A 145 6.89 5.54 -1.20
C TRP A 145 7.57 6.20 0.01
N ALA A 146 6.95 6.16 1.19
CA ALA A 146 7.55 6.67 2.43
C ALA A 146 8.87 5.94 2.74
N GLY A 147 8.87 4.60 2.68
CA GLY A 147 10.06 3.79 2.88
C GLY A 147 11.14 4.05 1.82
N ALA A 148 10.76 4.15 0.55
CA ALA A 148 11.70 4.45 -0.53
C ALA A 148 12.38 5.82 -0.34
N LEU A 149 11.61 6.87 -0.01
CA LEU A 149 12.14 8.20 0.26
C LEU A 149 13.03 8.23 1.51
N PHE A 150 12.66 7.49 2.56
CA PHE A 150 13.49 7.38 3.76
C PHE A 150 14.85 6.73 3.45
N TRP A 151 14.87 5.65 2.68
CA TRP A 151 16.12 4.99 2.26
C TRP A 151 16.97 5.87 1.35
N ILE A 152 16.35 6.57 0.39
CA ILE A 152 17.06 7.51 -0.48
C ILE A 152 17.67 8.65 0.35
N GLY A 153 16.88 9.26 1.25
CA GLY A 153 17.36 10.31 2.15
C GLY A 153 18.53 9.84 3.01
N SER A 154 18.45 8.62 3.53
CA SER A 154 19.51 8.02 4.36
C SER A 154 20.78 7.68 3.56
N ALA A 155 20.64 7.21 2.32
CA ALA A 155 21.78 6.98 1.44
C ALA A 155 22.50 8.30 1.08
N VAL A 156 21.74 9.36 0.77
CA VAL A 156 22.31 10.69 0.48
C VAL A 156 23.01 11.24 1.72
N LEU A 157 22.40 11.10 2.89
CA LEU A 157 23.00 11.54 4.16
C LEU A 157 24.28 10.78 4.48
N ALA A 158 24.28 9.45 4.33
CA ALA A 158 25.48 8.63 4.52
C ALA A 158 26.60 9.01 3.55
N LEU A 159 26.28 9.26 2.28
CA LEU A 159 27.25 9.74 1.29
C LEU A 159 27.83 11.11 1.69
N GLN A 160 26.99 12.01 2.22
CA GLN A 160 27.43 13.31 2.69
C GLN A 160 28.42 13.18 3.86
N ILE A 161 28.10 12.33 4.85
CA ILE A 161 28.98 12.06 6.00
C ILE A 161 30.30 11.45 5.53
N ALA A 162 30.26 10.46 4.64
CA ALA A 162 31.46 9.83 4.09
C ALA A 162 32.33 10.84 3.33
N ALA A 163 31.72 11.73 2.53
CA ALA A 163 32.44 12.79 1.84
C ALA A 163 33.11 13.78 2.81
N ILE A 164 32.45 14.13 3.93
CA ILE A 164 33.02 14.98 4.97
C ILE A 164 34.22 14.30 5.62
N ILE A 165 34.08 13.03 6.02
CA ILE A 165 35.17 12.27 6.66
C ILE A 165 36.38 12.13 5.73
N LEU A 166 36.15 11.91 4.43
CA LEU A 166 37.22 11.74 3.45
C LEU A 166 37.91 13.06 3.04
N SER A 167 37.24 14.20 3.28
CA SER A 167 37.76 15.54 2.98
C SER A 167 38.29 16.29 4.21
N ALA A 168 38.12 15.72 5.40
CA ALA A 168 38.68 16.18 6.67
C ALA A 168 40.08 15.59 6.89
#